data_AF-A0A655FGS5-F1
#
_entry.id   AF-A0A655FGS5-F1
#
_cell.length_a   1.000
_cell.length_b   1.000
_cell.length_c   1.000
_cell.angle_alpha   90.00
_cell.angle_beta   90.00
_cell.angle_gamma   90.00
#
_symmetry.space_group_name_H-M   'P 1'
#
loop_
_entity.id
_entity.type
_entity.pdbx_description
1 polymer ?
#
loop_
_entity_poly.entity_id
_entity_poly.type
_entity_poly.pdbx_seq_one_letter_code
_entity_poly.pdbx_strand_id
1 'polypeptide(L)' 'MINLAFTFLAPAISWQGHVGGLVTGALVAATYVYAPRERRNLIQATVTITVLVAFVVLIGWRTVDLLALFGGRLNLS' A
#
# COMPACT_ATOMS: atom_id res chain seq x y z
N MET A 1 10.65 19.23 8.26
CA MET A 1 9.58 18.74 9.15
C MET A 1 8.20 19.26 8.76
N ILE A 2 8.04 20.54 8.39
CA ILE A 2 6.74 21.11 7.97
C ILE A 2 6.08 20.36 6.79
N ASN A 3 6.86 19.91 5.79
CA ASN A 3 6.36 19.19 4.61
C ASN A 3 5.73 17.82 4.92
N LEU A 4 6.14 17.15 6.01
CA LEU A 4 5.54 15.87 6.41
C LEU A 4 4.18 16.09 7.09
N ALA A 5 4.04 17.17 7.87
CA ALA A 5 2.78 17.50 8.53
C ALA A 5 1.67 17.88 7.54
N PHE A 6 2.02 18.52 6.41
CA PHE A 6 1.07 18.88 5.35
C PHE A 6 0.37 17.66 4.72
N THR A 7 1.05 16.51 4.58
CA THR A 7 0.43 15.28 4.06
C THR A 7 -0.62 14.69 4.99
N PHE A 8 -0.52 14.91 6.31
CA PHE A 8 -1.50 14.39 7.29
C PHE A 8 -2.61 15.39 7.63
N LEU A 9 -2.41 16.70 7.41
CA LEU A 9 -3.29 17.77 7.90
C LEU A 9 -4.04 18.52 6.79
N ALA A 10 -3.76 18.27 5.51
CA ALA A 10 -4.48 18.89 4.41
C ALA A 10 -5.94 18.37 4.33
N PRO A 11 -6.96 19.26 4.31
CA PRO A 11 -8.38 18.90 4.25
C PRO A 11 -8.73 18.42 2.83
N ALA A 12 -8.35 17.19 2.53
CA ALA A 12 -8.67 16.40 1.33
C ALA A 12 -8.04 14.98 1.40
N ILE A 13 -7.21 14.72 2.40
CA ILE A 13 -6.38 13.53 2.47
C ILE A 13 -6.91 12.59 3.57
N SER A 14 -7.15 11.33 3.21
CA SER A 14 -7.56 10.31 4.17
C SER A 14 -6.39 10.02 5.13
N TRP A 15 -6.61 10.33 6.41
CA TRP A 15 -5.66 10.01 7.48
C TRP A 15 -5.47 8.49 7.60
N GLN A 16 -6.48 7.70 7.24
CA GLN A 16 -6.40 6.24 7.22
C GLN A 16 -5.37 5.74 6.22
N GLY A 17 -5.29 6.35 5.02
CA GLY A 17 -4.28 6.01 4.02
C GLY A 17 -2.86 6.32 4.49
N HIS A 18 -2.71 7.42 5.23
CA HIS A 18 -1.42 7.81 5.80
C HIS A 18 -0.98 6.89 6.94
N VAL A 19 -1.89 6.55 7.86
CA VAL A 19 -1.62 5.58 8.93
C VAL A 19 -1.29 4.20 8.35
N GLY A 20 -2.06 3.74 7.35
CA GLY A 20 -1.78 2.49 6.66
C GLY A 20 -0.41 2.46 5.98
N GLY A 21 -0.01 3.56 5.34
CA GLY A 21 1.31 3.72 4.73
C GLY A 21 2.43 3.69 5.76
N LEU A 22 2.27 4.38 6.90
CA LEU A 22 3.25 4.36 7.99
C LEU A 22 3.39 2.96 8.60
N VAL A 23 2.29 2.28 8.87
CA VAL A 23 2.30 0.92 9.45
C VAL A 23 2.98 -0.06 8.49
N THR A 24 2.63 -0.02 7.21
CA THR A 24 3.22 -0.90 6.19
C THR A 24 4.71 -0.61 6.02
N GLY A 25 5.10 0.66 5.94
CA GLY A 25 6.51 1.07 5.83
C GLY A 25 7.33 0.67 7.05
N ALA A 26 6.79 0.83 8.26
CA ALA A 26 7.44 0.43 9.50
C ALA A 26 7.65 -1.09 9.57
N LEU A 27 6.65 -1.88 9.14
CA LEU A 27 6.79 -3.33 9.07
C LEU A 27 7.90 -3.74 8.10
N VAL A 28 7.90 -3.21 6.87
CA VAL A 28 8.95 -3.51 5.88
C VAL A 28 10.34 -3.12 6.41
N ALA A 29 10.48 -1.94 7.00
CA ALA A 29 11.73 -1.47 7.58
C ALA A 29 12.20 -2.39 8.72
N ALA A 30 11.30 -2.81 9.62
CA ALA A 30 11.63 -3.75 10.69
C ALA A 30 12.15 -5.08 10.13
N THR A 31 11.48 -5.64 9.12
CA THR A 31 11.94 -6.89 8.50
C THR A 31 13.32 -6.75 7.86
N TYR A 32 13.61 -5.60 7.26
CA TYR A 32 14.91 -5.32 6.65
C TYR A 32 16.03 -5.12 7.66
N VAL A 33 15.75 -4.47 8.80
CA VAL A 33 16.71 -4.18 9.87
C VAL A 33 17.03 -5.43 10.67
N TYR A 34 16.02 -6.23 11.00
CA TYR A 34 16.17 -7.43 11.83
C TYR A 34 16.44 -8.71 11.04
N ALA A 35 16.56 -8.65 9.70
CA ALA A 35 16.89 -9.81 8.88
C ALA A 35 18.26 -10.41 9.25
N PRO A 36 18.34 -11.72 9.61
CA PRO A 36 19.59 -12.42 9.88
C PRO A 36 20.58 -12.33 8.72
N ARG A 37 21.87 -12.17 9.03
CA ARG A 37 22.92 -11.92 8.02
C ARG A 37 23.02 -13.03 6.99
N GLU A 38 22.83 -14.30 7.36
CA GLU A 38 22.93 -15.41 6.40
C GLU A 38 21.80 -15.41 5.35
N ARG A 39 20.65 -14.81 5.67
CA ARG A 39 19.44 -14.86 4.81
C ARG A 39 18.92 -13.49 4.42
N ARG A 40 19.71 -12.44 4.63
CA ARG A 40 19.29 -11.04 4.45
C ARG A 40 18.73 -10.79 3.04
N ASN A 41 19.42 -11.24 2.00
CA ASN A 41 18.97 -11.05 0.62
C ASN A 41 17.67 -11.81 0.33
N LEU A 42 17.56 -13.06 0.83
CA LEU A 42 16.36 -13.88 0.63
C LEU A 42 15.15 -13.24 1.33
N ILE A 43 15.31 -12.81 2.58
CA ILE A 43 14.23 -12.19 3.36
C ILE A 43 13.80 -10.85 2.74
N GLN A 44 14.76 -10.02 2.33
CA GLN A 44 14.47 -8.74 1.68
C GLN A 44 13.71 -8.93 0.35
N ALA A 45 14.16 -9.89 -0.47
CA ALA A 45 13.48 -10.24 -1.72
C ALA A 45 12.07 -10.75 -1.46
N THR A 46 11.89 -11.68 -0.51
CA THR A 46 10.57 -12.21 -0.13
C THR A 46 9.64 -11.10 0.31
N VAL A 47 10.06 -10.24 1.25
CA VAL A 47 9.24 -9.12 1.76
C VAL A 47 8.84 -8.19 0.62
N THR A 48 9.78 -7.81 -0.24
CA THR A 48 9.51 -6.91 -1.37
C THR A 48 8.51 -7.52 -2.34
N ILE A 49 8.73 -8.78 -2.73
CA ILE A 49 7.84 -9.49 -3.66
C ILE A 49 6.45 -9.63 -3.04
N THR A 50 6.35 -10.00 -1.76
CA THR A 50 5.07 -10.12 -1.06
C THR A 50 4.31 -8.80 -1.05
N VAL A 51 4.98 -7.68 -0.71
CA VAL A 51 4.34 -6.35 -0.72
C VAL A 51 3.92 -5.94 -2.13
N LEU A 52 4.76 -6.20 -3.14
CA LEU A 52 4.44 -5.91 -4.53
C LEU A 52 3.21 -6.70 -5.01
N VAL A 53 3.18 -8.00 -4.75
CA VAL A 53 2.04 -8.87 -5.09
C VAL A 53 0.78 -8.39 -4.39
N ALA A 54 0.85 -8.05 -3.10
CA ALA A 54 -0.28 -7.52 -2.36
C ALA A 54 -0.83 -6.24 -3.03
N PHE A 55 0.04 -5.31 -3.45
CA PHE A 55 -0.40 -4.10 -4.15
C PHE A 55 -1.02 -4.40 -5.51
N VAL A 56 -0.42 -5.27 -6.32
CA VAL A 56 -0.99 -5.67 -7.62
C VAL A 56 -2.39 -6.26 -7.44
N VAL A 57 -2.57 -7.15 -6.46
CA VAL A 57 -3.87 -7.76 -6.15
C VAL A 57 -4.89 -6.72 -5.71
N LEU A 58 -4.52 -5.84 -4.76
CA LEU A 58 -5.42 -4.80 -4.25
C LEU A 58 -5.84 -3.80 -5.34
N ILE A 59 -4.89 -3.39 -6.18
CA ILE A 59 -5.15 -2.48 -7.32
C ILE A 59 -6.06 -3.17 -8.33
N GLY A 60 -5.74 -4.42 -8.71
CA GLY A 60 -6.55 -5.20 -9.64
C GLY A 60 -7.99 -5.36 -9.14
N TRP A 61 -8.15 -5.75 -7.88
CA TRP A 61 -9.46 -5.90 -7.26
C TRP A 61 -10.24 -4.58 -7.26
N ARG A 62 -9.61 -3.48 -6.83
CA ARG A 62 -10.26 -2.16 -6.84
C ARG A 62 -10.65 -1.72 -8.25
N THR A 63 -9.81 -2.02 -9.23
CA THR A 63 -10.07 -1.67 -10.63
C THR A 63 -11.28 -2.42 -11.18
N VAL A 64 -11.37 -3.73 -10.91
CA VAL A 64 -12.51 -4.57 -11.33
C VAL A 64 -13.80 -4.11 -10.65
N ASP A 65 -13.75 -3.80 -9.36
CA ASP A 65 -14.90 -3.30 -8.59
C ASP A 65 -15.43 -1.97 -9.16
N LEU A 66 -14.53 -1.03 -9.48
CA LEU A 66 -14.89 0.24 -10.12
C LEU A 66 -15.49 0.02 -11.51
N LEU A 67 -14.89 -0.85 -12.33
CA LEU A 67 -15.40 -1.17 -13.67
C LEU A 67 -16.79 -1.79 -13.60
N ALA A 68 -17.06 -2.66 -12.63
CA ALA A 68 -18.38 -3.25 -12.42
C ALA A 68 -19.42 -2.17 -12.04
N LEU A 69 -19.04 -1.21 -11.19
CA LEU A 69 -19.91 -0.12 -10.74
C LEU A 69 -20.24 0.86 -11.88
N PHE A 70 -19.26 1.24 -12.70
CA PHE A 70 -19.47 2.12 -13.86
C PHE A 70 -20.17 1.41 -15.02
N GLY A 71 -19.79 0.17 -15.33
CA GLY A 71 -20.46 -0.64 -16.35
C GLY A 71 -21.93 -0.91 -16.00
N GLY A 72 -22.23 -1.20 -14.73
CA GLY A 72 -23.60 -1.33 -14.25
C GLY A 72 -24.41 -0.04 -14.35
N ARG A 73 -23.79 1.13 -14.14
CA ARG A 73 -24.46 2.44 -14.29
C ARG A 73 -24.75 2.83 -15.74
N LEU A 74 -23.86 2.53 -16.68
CA LEU A 74 -24.06 2.82 -18.10
C LEU A 74 -25.12 1.90 -18.76
N ASN A 75 -25.37 0.72 -18.19
CA ASN A 75 -26.36 -0.24 -18.69
C ASN A 75 -27.80 0.07 -18.21
N LEU A 76 -27.98 1.04 -17.32
CA LEU A 76 -29.26 1.42 -16.70
C LEU A 76 -29.77 2.81 -17.11
N SER A 77 -29.10 3.47 -18.07
CA SER A 77 -29.44 4.79 -18.65
C SER A 77 -29.73 4.67 -20.13
#